data_AF-A0A378IHB4-F1
#
_entry.id   AF-A0A378IHB4-F1
#
_cell.length_a   1.000
_cell.length_b   1.000
_cell.length_c   1.000
_cell.angle_alpha   90.00
_cell.angle_beta   90.00
_cell.angle_gamma   90.00
#
_symmetry.space_group_name_H-M   'P 1'
#
loop_
_entity.id
_entity.type
_entity.pdbx_description
1 polymer ?
#
loop_
_entity_poly.entity_id
_entity_poly.type
_entity_poly.pdbx_seq_one_letter_code
_entity_poly.pdbx_strand_id
1 'polypeptide(L)'
;MTNILYAKESTSPPSPVNTFTIAARVLQKIFHNSHYKVIGSCTWSVGYLPPKLVVTPAVEQFLPDLVITVSNKPEENPWIEARTLYENSASRSLYQKAYKAATGFELGFGNDTGQTTDLHINDERTRIVDVIGSPAGFYRLPYLSHKAETGFGIPYYLAEADAVMDRTEAAEILYMATHPHLLINHDIGTVTQHWGSEIPRLMRVTQPYNFRASVVAAMHAVDIVTNKNSLHVTKSTSNSCGKNCAVANVIYDPKNTKVIWQEVYPLNRTIHPGDANDFGTKDEKAGNGNYVFVLWRKYRGCIQKKGKLVNLLTFPKVGKTKKR
;
A
#
# COMPACT_ATOMS: atom_id res chain seq x y z
N MET A 1 38.58 18.61 26.14
CA MET A 1 37.92 17.96 24.99
C MET A 1 36.42 17.98 25.26
N THR A 2 35.71 18.88 24.61
CA THR A 2 34.26 19.04 24.67
C THR A 2 33.59 17.85 23.99
N ASN A 3 32.94 16.99 24.78
CA ASN A 3 32.03 15.96 24.27
C ASN A 3 30.83 16.67 23.63
N ILE A 4 30.87 16.84 22.30
CA ILE A 4 29.69 17.20 21.53
C ILE A 4 28.83 15.93 21.48
N LEU A 5 27.95 15.79 22.47
CA LEU A 5 26.79 14.91 22.37
C LEU A 5 25.93 15.47 21.23
N TYR A 6 26.09 14.92 20.03
CA TYR A 6 25.07 15.09 18.99
C TYR A 6 23.76 14.56 19.58
N ALA A 7 22.82 15.46 19.87
CA ALA A 7 21.48 15.07 20.27
C ALA A 7 20.93 14.17 19.16
N LYS A 8 20.70 12.88 19.47
CA LYS A 8 20.11 11.95 18.52
C LYS A 8 18.71 12.47 18.20
N GLU A 9 18.51 12.95 16.98
CA GLU A 9 17.23 13.48 16.54
C GLU A 9 16.16 12.40 16.72
N SER A 10 15.05 12.75 17.37
CA SER A 10 13.99 11.80 17.69
C SER A 10 13.32 11.30 16.41
N THR A 11 13.32 9.99 16.20
CA THR A 11 12.66 9.35 15.06
C THR A 11 11.19 8.99 15.35
N SER A 12 10.72 9.20 16.58
CA SER A 12 9.35 8.87 16.98
C SER A 12 8.34 9.90 16.45
N PRO A 13 7.14 9.48 16.02
CA PRO A 13 6.14 10.39 15.43
C PRO A 13 5.62 11.39 16.49
N PRO A 14 5.67 12.71 16.24
CA PRO A 14 5.26 13.73 17.21
C PRO A 14 3.79 13.65 17.62
N SER A 15 2.90 13.36 16.67
CA SER A 15 1.45 13.33 16.89
C SER A 15 0.83 12.12 16.20
N PRO A 16 1.02 10.90 16.73
CA PRO A 16 0.51 9.68 16.12
C PRO A 16 -1.03 9.74 15.99
N VAL A 17 -1.56 9.07 14.97
CA VAL A 17 -2.97 9.11 14.58
C VAL A 17 -3.66 7.79 14.94
N ASN A 18 -4.97 7.90 15.19
CA ASN A 18 -5.84 6.73 15.38
C ASN A 18 -6.74 6.50 14.14
N THR A 19 -7.47 5.40 14.14
CA THR A 19 -8.39 5.01 13.04
C THR A 19 -9.40 6.11 12.72
N PHE A 20 -9.95 6.78 13.74
CA PHE A 20 -10.91 7.87 13.54
C PHE A 20 -10.29 9.07 12.83
N THR A 21 -9.06 9.42 13.17
CA THR A 21 -8.32 10.52 12.54
C THR A 21 -8.02 10.18 11.08
N ILE A 22 -7.59 8.94 10.80
CA ILE A 22 -7.38 8.46 9.43
C ILE A 22 -8.71 8.54 8.65
N ALA A 23 -9.80 8.02 9.19
CA ALA A 23 -11.11 8.06 8.55
C ALA A 23 -11.60 9.49 8.28
N ALA A 24 -11.42 10.42 9.23
CA ALA A 24 -11.77 11.82 9.05
C ALA A 24 -10.96 12.47 7.92
N ARG A 25 -9.65 12.21 7.85
CA ARG A 25 -8.75 12.74 6.78
C ARG A 25 -9.08 12.15 5.41
N VAL A 26 -9.48 10.88 5.35
CA VAL A 26 -10.01 10.24 4.12
C VAL A 26 -11.33 10.88 3.70
N LEU A 27 -12.26 11.09 4.63
CA LEU A 27 -13.55 11.73 4.36
C LEU A 27 -13.39 13.16 3.84
N GLN A 28 -12.41 13.93 4.33
CA GLN A 28 -12.09 15.27 3.80
C GLN A 28 -11.70 15.25 2.31
N LYS A 29 -11.20 14.13 1.79
CA LYS A 29 -10.80 13.97 0.39
C LYS A 29 -11.77 13.10 -0.43
N ILE A 30 -12.87 12.61 0.15
CA ILE A 30 -13.76 11.63 -0.50
C ILE A 30 -14.34 12.12 -1.82
N PHE A 31 -14.79 13.37 -1.89
CA PHE A 31 -15.36 13.94 -3.10
C PHE A 31 -14.31 14.23 -4.16
N HIS A 32 -13.08 14.49 -3.75
CA HIS A 32 -11.97 14.73 -4.66
C HIS A 32 -11.44 13.41 -5.25
N ASN A 33 -11.17 12.42 -4.40
CA ASN A 33 -10.46 11.20 -4.82
C ASN A 33 -11.39 10.11 -5.38
N SER A 34 -12.68 10.09 -5.04
CA SER A 34 -13.55 8.95 -5.41
C SER A 34 -13.86 8.83 -6.91
N HIS A 35 -13.78 9.93 -7.68
CA HIS A 35 -14.09 9.99 -9.13
C HIS A 35 -15.27 9.10 -9.56
N TYR A 36 -16.39 9.19 -8.84
CA TYR A 36 -17.53 8.33 -9.06
C TYR A 36 -18.18 8.58 -10.43
N LYS A 37 -18.29 7.52 -11.24
CA LYS A 37 -18.87 7.55 -12.58
C LYS A 37 -19.76 6.34 -12.81
N VAL A 38 -21.01 6.57 -13.21
CA VAL A 38 -21.87 5.49 -13.71
C VAL A 38 -21.43 5.13 -15.13
N ILE A 39 -21.14 3.85 -15.36
CA ILE A 39 -20.64 3.33 -16.64
C ILE A 39 -21.63 2.40 -17.34
N GLY A 40 -22.72 2.02 -16.67
CA GLY A 40 -23.76 1.16 -17.22
C GLY A 40 -24.67 0.55 -16.15
N SER A 41 -25.17 -0.66 -16.42
CA SER A 41 -26.13 -1.36 -15.58
C SER A 41 -25.91 -2.88 -15.60
N CYS A 42 -26.25 -3.53 -14.49
CA CYS A 42 -26.12 -4.96 -14.30
C CYS A 42 -27.45 -5.56 -13.86
N THR A 43 -27.87 -6.63 -14.54
CA THR A 43 -29.14 -7.28 -14.27
C THR A 43 -28.91 -8.58 -13.50
N TRP A 44 -29.62 -8.74 -12.39
CA TRP A 44 -29.53 -9.89 -11.49
C TRP A 44 -30.86 -10.63 -11.43
N SER A 45 -30.81 -11.95 -11.55
CA SER A 45 -31.94 -12.85 -11.30
C SER A 45 -31.93 -13.25 -9.82
N VAL A 46 -33.00 -12.91 -9.09
CA VAL A 46 -33.13 -13.12 -7.64
C VAL A 46 -34.43 -13.85 -7.28
N GLY A 47 -34.39 -14.69 -6.25
CA GLY A 47 -35.57 -15.43 -5.75
C GLY A 47 -35.84 -16.76 -6.45
N TYR A 48 -37.01 -17.33 -6.16
CA TYR A 48 -37.49 -18.62 -6.67
C TYR A 48 -38.43 -18.45 -7.87
N LEU A 49 -38.90 -19.54 -8.49
CA LEU A 49 -39.67 -19.53 -9.75
C LEU A 49 -41.02 -18.76 -9.66
N PRO A 50 -41.28 -17.78 -10.56
CA PRO A 50 -40.36 -17.20 -11.54
C PRO A 50 -39.40 -16.16 -10.91
N PRO A 51 -38.12 -16.16 -11.29
CA PRO A 51 -37.15 -15.26 -10.68
C PRO A 51 -37.42 -13.79 -11.02
N LYS A 52 -37.19 -12.89 -10.06
CA LYS A 52 -37.30 -11.45 -10.26
C LYS A 52 -36.00 -10.91 -10.86
N LEU A 53 -36.12 -10.03 -11.85
CA LEU A 53 -34.97 -9.30 -12.40
C LEU A 53 -34.79 -7.99 -11.62
N VAL A 54 -33.58 -7.76 -11.12
CA VAL A 54 -33.20 -6.55 -10.39
C VAL A 54 -32.02 -5.92 -11.08
N VAL A 55 -32.12 -4.63 -11.37
CA VAL A 55 -31.04 -3.86 -11.99
C VAL A 55 -30.25 -3.11 -10.92
N THR A 56 -28.93 -3.18 -10.98
CA THR A 56 -28.00 -2.38 -10.20
C THR A 56 -27.13 -1.54 -11.13
N PRO A 57 -26.61 -0.38 -10.69
CA PRO A 57 -25.67 0.37 -11.51
C PRO A 57 -24.36 -0.42 -11.70
N ALA A 58 -23.73 -0.24 -12.87
CA ALA A 58 -22.32 -0.50 -13.06
C ALA A 58 -21.58 0.83 -12.89
N VAL A 59 -20.57 0.88 -12.04
CA VAL A 59 -19.88 2.12 -11.69
C VAL A 59 -18.37 1.97 -11.84
N GLU A 60 -17.70 3.09 -11.99
CA GLU A 60 -16.26 3.25 -11.88
C GLU A 60 -16.00 4.28 -10.80
N GLN A 61 -15.17 3.94 -9.81
CA GLN A 61 -14.85 4.83 -8.69
C GLN A 61 -13.51 4.40 -8.08
N PHE A 62 -12.88 5.28 -7.33
CA PHE A 62 -11.78 4.93 -6.46
C PHE A 62 -12.30 4.76 -5.03
N LEU A 63 -11.89 3.68 -4.38
CA LEU A 63 -12.16 3.44 -2.97
C LEU A 63 -10.85 3.46 -2.20
N PRO A 64 -10.80 4.10 -1.01
CA PRO A 64 -9.67 3.96 -0.09
C PRO A 64 -9.67 2.53 0.42
N ASP A 65 -8.82 1.69 -0.17
CA ASP A 65 -8.86 0.24 -0.01
C ASP A 65 -7.81 -0.21 1.01
N LEU A 66 -6.59 0.32 0.93
CA LEU A 66 -5.50 -0.04 1.82
C LEU A 66 -5.00 1.18 2.60
N VAL A 67 -4.60 0.96 3.84
CA VAL A 67 -3.81 1.88 4.66
C VAL A 67 -2.40 1.31 4.72
N ILE A 68 -1.40 2.15 4.44
CA ILE A 68 0.01 1.78 4.45
C ILE A 68 0.69 2.62 5.51
N THR A 69 1.30 1.99 6.50
CA THR A 69 2.11 2.69 7.49
C THR A 69 3.56 2.52 7.14
N VAL A 70 4.33 3.61 7.23
CA VAL A 70 5.77 3.58 7.01
C VAL A 70 6.46 4.25 8.19
N SER A 71 7.37 3.53 8.84
CA SER A 71 8.13 4.03 9.99
C SER A 71 9.64 3.79 9.82
N ASN A 72 10.43 4.53 10.60
CA ASN A 72 11.88 4.28 10.68
C ASN A 72 12.18 2.97 11.41
N LYS A 73 11.36 2.65 12.42
CA LYS A 73 11.49 1.48 13.30
C LYS A 73 10.11 0.92 13.66
N PRO A 74 10.01 -0.38 14.00
CA PRO A 74 8.73 -0.99 14.32
C PRO A 74 8.00 -0.33 15.49
N GLU A 75 8.68 0.17 16.52
CA GLU A 75 7.99 0.85 17.63
C GLU A 75 7.46 2.27 17.30
N GLU A 76 7.73 2.77 16.09
CA GLU A 76 7.47 4.15 15.69
C GLU A 76 6.32 4.29 14.69
N ASN A 77 5.54 3.24 14.46
CA ASN A 77 4.41 3.30 13.51
C ASN A 77 3.39 4.37 13.92
N PRO A 78 3.15 5.38 13.06
CA PRO A 78 2.33 6.53 13.41
C PRO A 78 0.85 6.18 13.60
N TRP A 79 0.39 5.00 13.18
CA TRP A 79 -0.95 4.52 13.46
C TRP A 79 -0.97 3.69 14.75
N ILE A 80 -1.60 4.23 15.80
CA ILE A 80 -1.57 3.67 17.17
C ILE A 80 -2.10 2.24 17.21
N GLU A 81 -3.24 1.97 16.58
CA GLU A 81 -3.84 0.63 16.61
C GLU A 81 -2.98 -0.39 15.86
N ALA A 82 -2.43 -0.04 14.70
CA ALA A 82 -1.51 -0.91 13.96
C ALA A 82 -0.26 -1.25 14.78
N ARG A 83 0.34 -0.23 15.42
CA ARG A 83 1.50 -0.40 16.31
C ARG A 83 1.22 -1.39 17.42
N THR A 84 0.08 -1.24 18.09
CA THR A 84 -0.28 -2.12 19.22
C THR A 84 -0.58 -3.56 18.79
N LEU A 85 -1.17 -3.75 17.61
CA LEU A 85 -1.59 -5.07 17.14
C LEU A 85 -0.44 -5.83 16.49
N TYR A 86 0.36 -5.18 15.65
CA TYR A 86 1.32 -5.84 14.77
C TYR A 86 2.77 -5.73 15.25
N GLU A 87 3.15 -4.62 15.87
CA GLU A 87 4.54 -4.34 16.29
C GLU A 87 4.73 -4.47 17.82
N ASN A 88 3.90 -5.29 18.47
CA ASN A 88 4.04 -5.58 19.89
C ASN A 88 5.31 -6.41 20.17
N SER A 89 5.80 -6.36 21.42
CA SER A 89 7.05 -7.01 21.82
C SER A 89 7.08 -8.52 21.57
N ALA A 90 5.94 -9.20 21.66
CA ALA A 90 5.86 -10.65 21.43
C ALA A 90 6.02 -10.99 19.95
N SER A 91 5.28 -10.30 19.06
CA SER A 91 5.40 -10.45 17.61
C SER A 91 6.81 -10.16 17.14
N ARG A 92 7.40 -9.06 17.63
CA ARG A 92 8.77 -8.67 17.26
C ARG A 92 9.83 -9.67 17.70
N SER A 93 9.75 -10.16 18.93
CA SER A 93 10.68 -11.20 19.41
C SER A 93 10.58 -12.47 18.56
N LEU A 94 9.37 -12.83 18.11
CA LEU A 94 9.16 -13.95 17.20
C LEU A 94 9.82 -13.69 15.84
N TYR A 95 9.59 -12.53 15.21
CA TYR A 95 10.17 -12.20 13.91
C TYR A 95 11.69 -12.10 13.94
N GLN A 96 12.26 -11.47 14.99
CA GLN A 96 13.71 -11.40 15.19
C GLN A 96 14.34 -12.80 15.33
N LYS A 97 13.74 -13.67 16.15
CA LYS A 97 14.21 -15.05 16.31
C LYS A 97 14.10 -15.86 15.02
N ALA A 98 12.98 -15.74 14.30
CA ALA A 98 12.77 -16.41 13.03
C ALA A 98 13.80 -15.94 11.98
N TYR A 99 14.05 -14.64 11.90
CA TYR A 99 15.05 -14.05 11.02
C TYR A 99 16.46 -14.54 11.34
N LYS A 100 16.86 -14.50 12.62
CA LYS A 100 18.16 -15.00 13.06
C LYS A 100 18.33 -16.49 12.83
N ALA A 101 17.29 -17.29 13.04
CA ALA A 101 17.34 -18.71 12.76
C ALA A 101 17.49 -19.01 11.26
N ALA A 102 16.88 -18.21 10.38
CA ALA A 102 16.94 -18.39 8.94
C ALA A 102 18.24 -17.87 8.32
N THR A 103 18.78 -16.76 8.83
CA THR A 103 19.91 -16.04 8.21
C THR A 103 21.21 -16.09 8.99
N GLY A 104 21.16 -16.38 10.30
CA GLY A 104 22.30 -16.28 11.21
C GLY A 104 22.59 -14.87 11.74
N PHE A 105 21.91 -13.83 11.24
CA PHE A 105 22.16 -12.44 11.59
C PHE A 105 21.03 -11.83 12.44
N GLU A 106 21.35 -10.78 13.20
CA GLU A 106 20.34 -9.99 13.90
C GLU A 106 19.54 -9.13 12.91
N LEU A 107 18.23 -9.01 13.13
CA LEU A 107 17.36 -8.20 12.28
C LEU A 107 17.51 -6.71 12.62
N GLY A 108 18.18 -5.96 11.74
CA GLY A 108 18.34 -4.50 11.85
C GLY A 108 17.25 -3.69 11.14
N PHE A 109 17.07 -2.42 11.56
CA PHE A 109 16.10 -1.48 10.99
C PHE A 109 16.65 -0.05 10.89
N GLY A 110 16.04 0.79 10.05
CA GLY A 110 16.37 2.21 9.90
C GLY A 110 17.67 2.48 9.13
N ASN A 111 18.36 3.57 9.47
CA ASN A 111 19.65 3.95 8.86
C ASN A 111 20.83 3.09 9.37
N ASP A 112 20.59 2.25 10.38
CA ASP A 112 21.60 1.37 10.98
C ASP A 112 21.70 0.01 10.25
N THR A 113 21.00 -0.19 9.12
CA THR A 113 20.94 -1.48 8.38
C THR A 113 22.08 -1.74 7.40
N GLY A 114 23.05 -0.83 7.31
CA GLY A 114 24.27 -1.02 6.52
C GLY A 114 25.27 -2.04 7.09
N GLN A 115 24.91 -2.82 8.11
CA GLN A 115 25.87 -3.68 8.83
C GLN A 115 26.28 -4.97 8.10
N THR A 116 25.79 -5.24 6.90
CA THR A 116 26.22 -6.42 6.12
C THR A 116 27.37 -6.12 5.15
N THR A 117 27.69 -4.85 4.88
CA THR A 117 28.82 -4.45 4.01
C THR A 117 29.42 -3.12 4.50
N ASP A 118 30.75 -3.01 4.59
CA ASP A 118 31.49 -1.78 4.98
C ASP A 118 31.33 -0.60 3.98
N LEU A 119 30.40 -0.70 3.03
CA LEU A 119 30.09 0.34 2.06
C LEU A 119 28.98 1.23 2.63
N HIS A 120 29.38 2.26 3.37
CA HIS A 120 28.48 3.32 3.83
C HIS A 120 27.91 4.12 2.65
N ILE A 121 26.81 3.65 2.06
CA ILE A 121 25.97 4.48 1.20
C ILE A 121 25.01 5.24 2.11
N ASN A 122 25.32 6.52 2.38
CA ASN A 122 24.57 7.39 3.31
C ASN A 122 23.09 7.63 2.92
N ASP A 123 22.69 7.17 1.74
CA ASP A 123 21.35 7.35 1.18
C ASP A 123 20.50 6.07 1.21
N GLU A 124 21.03 4.95 1.69
CA GLU A 124 20.26 3.73 1.81
C GLU A 124 19.37 3.75 3.06
N ARG A 125 18.05 3.62 2.87
CA ARG A 125 17.06 3.72 3.95
C ARG A 125 16.23 2.45 3.99
N THR A 126 16.34 1.70 5.08
CA THR A 126 15.42 0.58 5.35
C THR A 126 14.18 1.08 6.08
N ARG A 127 13.01 0.90 5.45
CA ARG A 127 11.71 1.34 5.96
C ARG A 127 10.91 0.15 6.50
N ILE A 128 10.16 0.36 7.57
CA ILE A 128 9.19 -0.63 8.05
C ILE A 128 7.86 -0.29 7.44
N VAL A 129 7.32 -1.21 6.64
CA VAL A 129 6.10 -0.97 5.87
C VAL A 129 5.08 -2.04 6.21
N ASP A 130 3.89 -1.60 6.64
CA ASP A 130 2.75 -2.49 6.82
C ASP A 130 1.62 -2.06 5.91
N VAL A 131 1.01 -3.04 5.24
CA VAL A 131 -0.15 -2.84 4.36
C VAL A 131 -1.35 -3.49 5.03
N ILE A 132 -2.31 -2.67 5.44
CA ILE A 132 -3.46 -3.08 6.25
C ILE A 132 -4.75 -2.68 5.53
N GLY A 133 -5.78 -3.52 5.60
CA GLY A 133 -7.07 -3.20 5.01
C GLY A 133 -7.72 -1.96 5.63
N SER A 134 -8.19 -1.06 4.78
CA SER A 134 -8.77 0.22 5.20
C SER A 134 -10.15 0.07 5.84
N PRO A 135 -10.60 1.01 6.70
CA PRO A 135 -11.98 1.10 7.21
C PRO A 135 -13.05 1.40 6.14
N ALA A 136 -12.96 0.77 4.96
CA ALA A 136 -13.73 1.15 3.78
C ALA A 136 -15.22 0.91 3.78
N GLY A 137 -15.66 0.02 4.67
CA GLY A 137 -17.08 -0.15 4.94
C GLY A 137 -17.75 1.10 5.51
N PHE A 138 -17.03 1.91 6.29
CA PHE A 138 -17.63 3.01 7.06
C PHE A 138 -18.04 4.21 6.20
N TYR A 139 -17.33 4.48 5.10
CA TYR A 139 -17.62 5.61 4.19
C TYR A 139 -18.34 5.18 2.91
N ARG A 140 -18.76 3.92 2.80
CA ARG A 140 -19.44 3.39 1.61
C ARG A 140 -20.92 3.77 1.59
N LEU A 141 -21.40 4.28 0.46
CA LEU A 141 -22.83 4.42 0.20
C LEU A 141 -23.45 3.04 -0.10
N PRO A 142 -24.36 2.51 0.74
CA PRO A 142 -25.00 1.22 0.50
C PRO A 142 -25.69 1.18 -0.86
N TYR A 143 -25.56 0.06 -1.58
CA TYR A 143 -26.19 -0.21 -2.88
C TYR A 143 -25.78 0.68 -4.06
N LEU A 144 -25.04 1.77 -3.82
CA LEU A 144 -24.53 2.66 -4.86
C LEU A 144 -23.02 2.54 -5.06
N SER A 145 -22.29 2.14 -4.02
CA SER A 145 -20.84 2.01 -4.05
C SER A 145 -20.40 0.56 -3.87
N HIS A 146 -19.30 0.20 -4.54
CA HIS A 146 -18.69 -1.12 -4.40
C HIS A 146 -18.32 -1.40 -2.94
N LYS A 147 -18.34 -2.67 -2.56
CA LYS A 147 -17.68 -3.10 -1.33
C LYS A 147 -16.18 -3.16 -1.61
N ALA A 148 -15.38 -2.58 -0.73
CA ALA A 148 -13.93 -2.78 -0.78
C ALA A 148 -13.60 -4.28 -0.74
N GLU A 149 -12.62 -4.66 -1.53
CA GLU A 149 -12.07 -6.00 -1.59
C GLU A 149 -11.39 -6.34 -0.27
N THR A 150 -10.69 -5.38 0.31
CA THR A 150 -9.89 -5.61 1.50
C THR A 150 -10.74 -5.47 2.78
N GLY A 151 -10.40 -6.25 3.79
CA GLY A 151 -11.10 -6.23 5.08
C GLY A 151 -10.42 -5.31 6.07
N PHE A 152 -11.19 -4.44 6.72
CA PHE A 152 -10.66 -3.51 7.73
C PHE A 152 -9.82 -4.22 8.79
N GLY A 153 -8.62 -3.69 9.03
CA GLY A 153 -7.71 -4.18 10.05
C GLY A 153 -6.96 -5.45 9.69
N ILE A 154 -7.26 -6.12 8.56
CA ILE A 154 -6.53 -7.32 8.15
C ILE A 154 -5.13 -6.92 7.65
N PRO A 155 -4.04 -7.56 8.12
CA PRO A 155 -2.70 -7.32 7.58
C PRO A 155 -2.53 -8.09 6.26
N TYR A 156 -2.19 -7.37 5.19
CA TYR A 156 -1.90 -7.93 3.87
C TYR A 156 -0.40 -8.10 3.64
N TYR A 157 0.40 -7.22 4.24
CA TYR A 157 1.86 -7.28 4.28
C TYR A 157 2.35 -6.68 5.60
N LEU A 158 3.36 -7.31 6.20
CA LEU A 158 4.10 -6.78 7.35
C LEU A 158 5.58 -6.98 7.07
N ALA A 159 6.35 -5.89 6.99
CA ALA A 159 7.77 -5.96 6.64
C ALA A 159 8.59 -6.81 7.63
N GLU A 160 8.23 -6.80 8.92
CA GLU A 160 8.90 -7.64 9.93
C GLU A 160 8.64 -9.14 9.71
N ALA A 161 7.42 -9.51 9.29
CA ALA A 161 7.06 -10.91 9.04
C ALA A 161 7.72 -11.46 7.77
N ASP A 162 7.94 -10.60 6.79
CA ASP A 162 8.57 -10.92 5.51
C ASP A 162 10.08 -10.61 5.49
N ALA A 163 10.66 -10.26 6.64
CA ALA A 163 12.03 -9.74 6.74
C ALA A 163 13.08 -10.67 6.11
N VAL A 164 12.90 -11.99 6.15
CA VAL A 164 13.84 -12.93 5.50
C VAL A 164 13.89 -12.70 4.00
N MET A 165 12.73 -12.67 3.34
CA MET A 165 12.65 -12.55 1.88
C MET A 165 13.01 -11.15 1.41
N ASP A 166 12.62 -10.13 2.18
CA ASP A 166 12.96 -8.74 1.90
C ASP A 166 14.46 -8.45 2.12
N ARG A 167 15.07 -8.89 3.23
CA ARG A 167 16.48 -8.56 3.53
C ARG A 167 17.49 -9.39 2.76
N THR A 168 17.14 -10.61 2.34
CA THR A 168 18.01 -11.46 1.50
C THR A 168 17.76 -11.26 0.01
N GLU A 169 16.73 -10.49 -0.36
CA GLU A 169 16.30 -10.23 -1.74
C GLU A 169 15.90 -11.48 -2.53
N ALA A 170 15.79 -12.64 -1.86
CA ALA A 170 15.58 -13.94 -2.50
C ALA A 170 14.29 -13.97 -3.34
N ALA A 171 13.21 -13.37 -2.83
CA ALA A 171 11.95 -13.26 -3.55
C ALA A 171 12.07 -12.39 -4.80
N GLU A 172 12.80 -11.28 -4.72
CA GLU A 172 12.94 -10.33 -5.82
C GLU A 172 13.90 -10.84 -6.90
N ILE A 173 14.98 -11.55 -6.55
CA ILE A 173 15.85 -12.21 -7.53
C ILE A 173 15.04 -13.19 -8.39
N LEU A 174 14.20 -14.03 -7.77
CA LEU A 174 13.34 -14.96 -8.50
C LEU A 174 12.29 -14.23 -9.33
N TYR A 175 11.69 -13.16 -8.79
CA TYR A 175 10.71 -12.36 -9.50
C TYR A 175 11.29 -11.71 -10.76
N MET A 176 12.49 -11.12 -10.64
CA MET A 176 13.24 -10.53 -11.75
C MET A 176 13.64 -11.56 -12.80
N ALA A 177 14.10 -12.74 -12.38
CA ALA A 177 14.46 -13.83 -13.29
C ALA A 177 13.27 -14.31 -14.13
N THR A 178 12.05 -14.25 -13.57
CA THR A 178 10.81 -14.64 -14.26
C THR A 178 10.13 -13.48 -15.00
N HIS A 179 10.52 -12.23 -14.74
CA HIS A 179 9.97 -11.03 -15.35
C HIS A 179 11.07 -10.05 -15.80
N PRO A 180 12.01 -10.47 -16.68
CA PRO A 180 13.17 -9.64 -17.06
C PRO A 180 12.78 -8.34 -17.78
N HIS A 181 11.60 -8.29 -18.39
CA HIS A 181 11.05 -7.08 -19.00
C HIS A 181 10.84 -5.92 -18.00
N LEU A 182 10.77 -6.21 -16.70
CA LEU A 182 10.59 -5.20 -15.66
C LEU A 182 11.90 -4.51 -15.24
N LEU A 183 13.05 -4.95 -15.78
CA LEU A 183 14.37 -4.41 -15.43
C LEU A 183 14.74 -3.14 -16.21
N ILE A 184 13.90 -2.72 -17.16
CA ILE A 184 14.20 -1.62 -18.08
C ILE A 184 13.02 -0.64 -18.08
N ASN A 185 13.28 0.65 -17.85
CA ASN A 185 12.30 1.74 -17.90
C ASN A 185 11.12 1.59 -16.92
N HIS A 186 11.37 1.04 -15.73
CA HIS A 186 10.39 0.85 -14.66
C HIS A 186 10.72 1.70 -13.44
N ASP A 187 10.82 3.01 -13.68
CA ASP A 187 11.22 3.99 -12.69
C ASP A 187 10.00 4.72 -12.10
N ILE A 188 9.98 4.89 -10.78
CA ILE A 188 8.98 5.67 -10.05
C ILE A 188 9.38 7.14 -10.12
N GLY A 189 8.60 7.92 -10.85
CA GLY A 189 8.79 9.35 -11.04
C GLY A 189 8.86 9.74 -12.51
N THR A 190 9.63 10.78 -12.81
CA THR A 190 9.92 11.21 -14.19
C THR A 190 11.40 11.02 -14.49
N VAL A 191 11.78 11.13 -15.76
CA VAL A 191 13.18 10.99 -16.22
C VAL A 191 14.14 11.93 -15.47
N THR A 192 13.68 13.13 -15.11
CA THR A 192 14.49 14.13 -14.39
C THR A 192 14.25 14.13 -12.88
N GLN A 193 13.17 13.50 -12.41
CA GLN A 193 12.80 13.43 -11.00
C GLN A 193 12.50 11.98 -10.63
N HIS A 194 13.55 11.19 -10.57
CA HIS A 194 13.49 9.79 -10.18
C HIS A 194 13.44 9.67 -8.65
N TRP A 195 12.46 8.93 -8.12
CA TRP A 195 12.32 8.68 -6.69
C TRP A 195 12.85 7.30 -6.28
N GLY A 196 12.83 6.33 -7.19
CA GLY A 196 13.31 4.95 -7.02
C GLY A 196 12.73 4.05 -8.11
N SER A 197 13.28 2.87 -8.34
CA SER A 197 12.77 1.94 -9.37
C SER A 197 11.64 1.08 -8.81
N GLU A 198 10.70 0.63 -9.64
CA GLU A 198 9.59 -0.25 -9.22
C GLU A 198 10.07 -1.65 -8.78
N ILE A 199 11.18 -2.11 -9.35
CA ILE A 199 11.81 -3.41 -9.12
C ILE A 199 13.31 -3.17 -8.82
N PRO A 200 13.90 -3.84 -7.82
CA PRO A 200 13.27 -4.82 -6.93
C PRO A 200 12.36 -4.15 -5.89
N ARG A 201 11.30 -4.85 -5.49
CA ARG A 201 10.26 -4.38 -4.55
C ARG A 201 10.71 -4.48 -3.09
N LEU A 202 11.92 -4.00 -2.81
CA LEU A 202 12.53 -4.06 -1.49
C LEU A 202 12.08 -2.88 -0.62
N MET A 203 12.04 -3.10 0.68
CA MET A 203 11.76 -2.03 1.66
C MET A 203 13.03 -1.24 2.01
N ARG A 204 14.17 -1.63 1.44
CA ARG A 204 15.45 -0.91 1.42
C ARG A 204 15.51 -0.09 0.15
N VAL A 205 15.51 1.23 0.29
CA VAL A 205 15.45 2.17 -0.85
C VAL A 205 16.60 3.16 -0.75
N THR A 206 17.36 3.31 -1.84
CA THR A 206 18.44 4.30 -1.95
C THR A 206 17.87 5.64 -2.38
N GLN A 207 17.68 6.56 -1.43
CA GLN A 207 17.12 7.88 -1.67
C GLN A 207 17.51 8.84 -0.52
N PRO A 208 18.10 10.02 -0.83
CA PRO A 208 18.51 10.98 0.21
C PRO A 208 17.35 11.47 1.09
N TYR A 209 16.15 11.59 0.53
CA TYR A 209 14.95 12.06 1.22
C TYR A 209 14.10 10.92 1.78
N ASN A 210 13.96 10.84 3.10
CA ASN A 210 13.15 9.84 3.81
C ASN A 210 11.71 9.74 3.30
N PHE A 211 11.08 10.87 2.98
CA PHE A 211 9.74 10.90 2.43
C PHE A 211 9.64 10.13 1.10
N ARG A 212 10.52 10.45 0.14
CA ARG A 212 10.54 9.76 -1.17
C ARG A 212 10.87 8.27 -1.00
N ALA A 213 11.83 7.94 -0.14
CA ALA A 213 12.15 6.54 0.20
C ALA A 213 10.93 5.79 0.75
N SER A 214 10.15 6.45 1.62
CA SER A 214 8.94 5.90 2.24
C SER A 214 7.82 5.68 1.23
N VAL A 215 7.64 6.63 0.29
CA VAL A 215 6.65 6.49 -0.78
C VAL A 215 7.00 5.31 -1.68
N VAL A 216 8.27 5.17 -2.08
CA VAL A 216 8.73 4.04 -2.90
C VAL A 216 8.56 2.71 -2.17
N ALA A 217 8.99 2.61 -0.90
CA ALA A 217 8.82 1.40 -0.10
C ALA A 217 7.33 1.04 0.09
N ALA A 218 6.45 2.03 0.28
CA ALA A 218 5.01 1.83 0.31
C ALA A 218 4.47 1.29 -1.02
N MET A 219 4.95 1.81 -2.16
CA MET A 219 4.58 1.32 -3.50
C MET A 219 5.02 -0.13 -3.70
N HIS A 220 6.24 -0.49 -3.27
CA HIS A 220 6.75 -1.86 -3.32
C HIS A 220 5.89 -2.84 -2.54
N ALA A 221 5.61 -2.54 -1.27
CA ALA A 221 4.79 -3.40 -0.41
C ALA A 221 3.38 -3.63 -1.01
N VAL A 222 2.78 -2.59 -1.59
CA VAL A 222 1.46 -2.69 -2.20
C VAL A 222 1.50 -3.42 -3.56
N ASP A 223 2.57 -3.26 -4.34
CA ASP A 223 2.79 -4.07 -5.54
C ASP A 223 2.82 -5.56 -5.16
N ILE A 224 3.62 -5.93 -4.15
CA ILE A 224 3.67 -7.30 -3.62
C ILE A 224 2.26 -7.77 -3.21
N VAL A 225 1.47 -6.97 -2.49
CA VAL A 225 0.11 -7.37 -2.07
C VAL A 225 -0.83 -7.58 -3.26
N THR A 226 -0.70 -6.79 -4.32
CA THR A 226 -1.70 -6.75 -5.40
C THR A 226 -1.30 -7.48 -6.68
N ASN A 227 -0.04 -7.84 -6.85
CA ASN A 227 0.47 -8.59 -8.00
C ASN A 227 0.95 -9.98 -7.61
N LYS A 228 1.76 -10.62 -8.45
CA LYS A 228 2.40 -11.89 -8.10
C LYS A 228 3.53 -11.60 -7.10
N ASN A 229 3.61 -12.42 -6.06
CA ASN A 229 4.45 -12.17 -4.90
C ASN A 229 5.09 -13.46 -4.40
N SER A 230 5.52 -14.29 -5.34
CA SER A 230 6.18 -15.57 -5.05
C SER A 230 7.22 -15.40 -3.94
N LEU A 231 7.19 -16.30 -2.96
CA LEU A 231 8.05 -16.36 -1.78
C LEU A 231 7.79 -15.31 -0.68
N HIS A 232 7.21 -14.15 -0.97
CA HIS A 232 6.87 -13.18 0.08
C HIS A 232 5.77 -13.69 1.03
N VAL A 233 5.93 -13.40 2.32
CA VAL A 233 4.94 -13.67 3.37
C VAL A 233 3.85 -12.60 3.31
N THR A 234 2.81 -12.87 2.52
CA THR A 234 1.73 -11.91 2.26
C THR A 234 0.36 -12.58 2.22
N LYS A 235 -0.69 -11.77 2.36
CA LYS A 235 -2.03 -12.13 1.92
C LYS A 235 -2.31 -11.39 0.61
N SER A 236 -2.28 -12.08 -0.52
CA SER A 236 -2.53 -11.43 -1.81
C SER A 236 -4.00 -11.01 -1.97
N THR A 237 -4.23 -9.88 -2.63
CA THR A 237 -5.57 -9.52 -3.11
C THR A 237 -5.99 -10.40 -4.30
N SER A 238 -7.29 -10.54 -4.52
CA SER A 238 -7.86 -11.20 -5.70
C SER A 238 -8.00 -10.26 -6.92
N ASN A 239 -7.90 -8.94 -6.70
CA ASN A 239 -8.18 -7.87 -7.66
C ASN A 239 -9.58 -7.95 -8.27
N SER A 240 -10.54 -8.41 -7.47
CA SER A 240 -11.93 -8.58 -7.86
C SER A 240 -12.86 -8.10 -6.75
N CYS A 241 -13.96 -7.45 -7.16
CA CYS A 241 -15.05 -7.02 -6.28
C CYS A 241 -16.31 -7.86 -6.50
N GLY A 242 -16.20 -8.99 -7.20
CA GLY A 242 -17.28 -9.93 -7.46
C GLY A 242 -17.54 -10.18 -8.94
N LYS A 243 -18.78 -10.54 -9.30
CA LYS A 243 -19.15 -10.88 -10.68
C LYS A 243 -19.17 -9.62 -11.54
N ASN A 244 -18.54 -9.68 -12.72
CA ASN A 244 -18.39 -8.56 -13.67
C ASN A 244 -17.90 -7.27 -12.97
N CYS A 245 -16.93 -7.43 -12.07
CA CYS A 245 -16.38 -6.38 -11.22
C CYS A 245 -14.88 -6.63 -10.99
N ALA A 246 -14.07 -5.64 -11.34
CA ALA A 246 -12.61 -5.72 -11.24
C ALA A 246 -12.07 -4.59 -10.37
N VAL A 247 -10.97 -4.89 -9.67
CA VAL A 247 -10.22 -3.92 -8.88
C VAL A 247 -8.84 -3.79 -9.49
N ALA A 248 -8.36 -2.56 -9.67
CA ALA A 248 -7.05 -2.32 -10.25
C ALA A 248 -5.94 -2.89 -9.36
N ASN A 249 -5.00 -3.62 -9.95
CA ASN A 249 -3.72 -3.92 -9.31
C ASN A 249 -2.88 -2.64 -9.23
N VAL A 250 -1.89 -2.63 -8.36
CA VAL A 250 -1.11 -1.44 -8.04
C VAL A 250 0.29 -1.62 -8.59
N ILE A 251 0.65 -0.72 -9.48
CA ILE A 251 1.98 -0.54 -10.07
C ILE A 251 2.17 0.97 -10.18
N TYR A 252 3.35 1.44 -10.60
CA TYR A 252 3.51 2.87 -10.85
C TYR A 252 2.52 3.35 -11.94
N ASP A 253 1.72 4.36 -11.59
CA ASP A 253 0.62 4.88 -12.41
C ASP A 253 0.71 6.41 -12.46
N PRO A 254 1.61 6.97 -13.28
CA PRO A 254 1.90 8.41 -13.31
C PRO A 254 0.68 9.28 -13.68
N LYS A 255 -0.35 8.68 -14.30
CA LYS A 255 -1.57 9.38 -14.73
C LYS A 255 -2.75 9.18 -13.76
N ASN A 256 -2.54 8.50 -12.63
CA ASN A 256 -3.57 8.19 -11.64
C ASN A 256 -4.84 7.55 -12.26
N THR A 257 -4.66 6.70 -13.26
CA THR A 257 -5.77 6.06 -13.99
C THR A 257 -6.33 4.83 -13.29
N LYS A 258 -5.57 4.27 -12.34
CA LYS A 258 -5.78 3.01 -11.61
C LYS A 258 -5.67 3.21 -10.10
N VAL A 259 -4.76 4.08 -9.65
CA VAL A 259 -4.55 4.34 -8.22
C VAL A 259 -4.35 5.82 -7.93
N ILE A 260 -4.72 6.23 -6.71
CA ILE A 260 -4.38 7.55 -6.16
C ILE A 260 -3.75 7.32 -4.78
N TRP A 261 -2.61 7.95 -4.54
CA TRP A 261 -1.91 7.90 -3.26
C TRP A 261 -2.26 9.13 -2.44
N GLN A 262 -2.87 8.94 -1.27
CA GLN A 262 -3.12 10.02 -0.32
C GLN A 262 -2.22 9.81 0.89
N GLU A 263 -1.33 10.75 1.18
CA GLU A 263 -0.75 10.88 2.50
C GLU A 263 -1.86 11.31 3.46
N VAL A 264 -2.13 10.54 4.51
CA VAL A 264 -3.04 10.93 5.60
C VAL A 264 -2.29 11.31 6.85
N TYR A 265 -1.00 11.04 6.97
CA TYR A 265 -0.13 11.56 8.03
C TYR A 265 1.28 11.80 7.48
N PRO A 266 1.90 12.94 7.81
CA PRO A 266 1.40 14.03 8.67
C PRO A 266 0.47 15.09 8.02
N LEU A 267 0.53 15.37 6.71
CA LEU A 267 -0.02 16.60 6.11
C LEU A 267 -1.39 16.49 5.41
N ASN A 268 -1.90 15.29 5.17
CA ASN A 268 -3.19 15.04 4.49
C ASN A 268 -3.31 15.56 3.03
N ARG A 269 -2.45 15.08 2.12
CA ARG A 269 -2.39 15.51 0.70
C ARG A 269 -2.29 14.34 -0.27
N THR A 270 -2.58 14.59 -1.55
CA THR A 270 -2.35 13.61 -2.63
C THR A 270 -0.89 13.66 -3.06
N ILE A 271 -0.27 12.49 -3.24
CA ILE A 271 1.14 12.35 -3.60
C ILE A 271 1.27 12.02 -5.08
N HIS A 272 2.22 12.69 -5.73
CA HIS A 272 2.56 12.51 -7.13
C HIS A 272 4.06 12.25 -7.26
N PRO A 273 4.50 10.98 -7.34
CA PRO A 273 5.91 10.69 -7.54
C PRO A 273 6.44 11.35 -8.82
N GLY A 274 7.64 11.89 -8.74
CA GLY A 274 8.26 12.66 -9.82
C GLY A 274 7.93 14.15 -9.83
N ASP A 275 7.22 14.67 -8.82
CA ASP A 275 7.12 16.11 -8.59
C ASP A 275 8.50 16.68 -8.20
N ALA A 276 9.01 17.62 -9.02
CA ALA A 276 10.30 18.25 -8.84
C ALA A 276 10.39 19.12 -7.57
N ASN A 277 9.25 19.59 -7.07
CA ASN A 277 9.19 20.48 -5.91
C ASN A 277 8.90 19.72 -4.61
N ASP A 278 8.59 18.43 -4.71
CA ASP A 278 8.25 17.61 -3.54
C ASP A 278 9.46 16.80 -3.07
N PHE A 279 10.24 17.40 -2.19
CA PHE A 279 11.32 16.73 -1.45
C PHE A 279 10.83 16.15 -0.11
N GLY A 280 9.57 16.38 0.26
CA GLY A 280 9.00 15.92 1.52
C GLY A 280 9.61 16.51 2.79
N THR A 281 10.30 17.64 2.72
CA THR A 281 10.98 18.26 3.88
C THR A 281 10.01 18.73 4.96
N LYS A 282 8.81 19.19 4.57
CA LYS A 282 7.74 19.56 5.51
C LYS A 282 7.16 18.32 6.20
N ASP A 283 7.00 17.25 5.44
CA ASP A 283 6.47 15.96 5.87
C ASP A 283 7.45 15.31 6.85
N GLU A 284 8.74 15.33 6.54
CA GLU A 284 9.81 14.85 7.41
C GLU A 284 9.78 15.58 8.76
N LYS A 285 9.73 16.92 8.73
CA LYS A 285 9.69 17.75 9.95
C LYS A 285 8.44 17.51 10.79
N ALA A 286 7.30 17.23 10.16
CA ALA A 286 6.03 17.04 10.88
C ALA A 286 5.85 15.60 11.38
N GLY A 287 6.43 14.62 10.69
CA GLY A 287 6.24 13.19 10.96
C GLY A 287 7.44 12.51 11.64
N ASN A 288 8.58 13.20 11.73
CA ASN A 288 9.89 12.63 12.09
C ASN A 288 10.25 11.40 11.22
N GLY A 289 9.98 11.50 9.92
CA GLY A 289 10.19 10.38 9.00
C GLY A 289 9.22 9.23 9.22
N ASN A 290 8.00 9.47 9.72
CA ASN A 290 6.95 8.46 9.78
C ASN A 290 5.73 8.94 9.02
N TYR A 291 5.09 8.02 8.30
CA TYR A 291 4.05 8.34 7.33
C TYR A 291 2.90 7.34 7.40
N VAL A 292 1.69 7.82 7.11
CA VAL A 292 0.55 6.95 6.82
C VAL A 292 0.01 7.36 5.46
N PHE A 293 -0.09 6.40 4.56
CA PHE A 293 -0.72 6.56 3.26
C PHE A 293 -2.03 5.79 3.21
N VAL A 294 -2.99 6.32 2.47
CA VAL A 294 -4.21 5.62 2.07
C VAL A 294 -4.18 5.49 0.57
N LEU A 295 -4.31 4.26 0.13
CA LEU A 295 -4.34 3.92 -1.27
C LEU A 295 -5.78 3.83 -1.75
N TRP A 296 -6.09 4.71 -2.70
CA TRP A 296 -7.34 4.71 -3.42
C TRP A 296 -7.17 3.83 -4.64
N ARG A 297 -7.79 2.64 -4.64
CA ARG A 297 -7.75 1.72 -5.77
C ARG A 297 -8.98 1.90 -6.63
N LYS A 298 -8.84 1.82 -7.94
CA LYS A 298 -9.96 1.90 -8.89
C LYS A 298 -10.77 0.60 -8.91
N TYR A 299 -12.06 0.73 -8.65
CA TYR A 299 -13.07 -0.30 -8.78
C TYR A 299 -13.91 0.00 -10.01
N ARG A 300 -14.11 -1.01 -10.86
CA ARG A 300 -14.89 -0.88 -12.09
C ARG A 300 -15.80 -2.09 -12.26
N GLY A 301 -17.10 -1.85 -12.42
CA GLY A 301 -18.07 -2.88 -12.78
C GLY A 301 -19.34 -2.86 -11.94
N CYS A 302 -19.94 -4.03 -11.76
CA CYS A 302 -21.25 -4.14 -11.12
C CYS A 302 -21.20 -3.90 -9.61
N ILE A 303 -22.15 -3.10 -9.11
CA ILE A 303 -22.51 -3.19 -7.70
C ILE A 303 -23.13 -4.56 -7.42
N GLN A 304 -22.56 -5.29 -6.46
CA GLN A 304 -22.95 -6.67 -6.21
C GLN A 304 -24.34 -6.77 -5.57
N LYS A 305 -25.15 -7.72 -6.06
CA LYS A 305 -26.45 -8.09 -5.51
C LYS A 305 -26.48 -9.60 -5.29
N LYS A 306 -27.17 -10.05 -4.23
CA LYS A 306 -27.43 -11.48 -4.02
C LYS A 306 -28.33 -12.00 -5.14
N GLY A 307 -27.82 -12.90 -5.97
CA GLY A 307 -28.53 -13.47 -7.13
C GLY A 307 -27.56 -13.97 -8.20
N LYS A 308 -28.09 -14.42 -9.33
CA LYS A 308 -27.30 -14.81 -10.51
C LYS A 308 -27.22 -13.64 -11.49
N LEU A 309 -26.01 -13.23 -11.86
CA LEU A 309 -25.81 -12.19 -12.87
C LEU A 309 -26.32 -12.68 -14.23
N VAL A 310 -27.22 -11.91 -14.84
CA VAL A 310 -27.73 -12.16 -16.19
C VAL A 310 -26.80 -11.49 -17.17
N ASN A 311 -25.82 -12.24 -17.68
CA ASN A 311 -24.79 -11.71 -18.56
C ASN A 311 -25.41 -11.02 -19.79
N LEU A 312 -26.41 -11.60 -20.45
CA LEU A 312 -26.98 -11.00 -21.67
C LEU A 312 -27.52 -9.56 -21.45
N LEU A 313 -28.04 -9.26 -20.25
CA LEU A 313 -28.65 -7.97 -19.89
C LEU A 313 -27.74 -7.09 -19.02
N THR A 314 -26.42 -7.33 -19.07
CA THR A 314 -25.43 -6.60 -18.27
C THR A 314 -24.40 -5.91 -19.15
N PHE A 315 -24.21 -4.60 -18.97
CA PHE A 315 -23.25 -3.78 -19.70
C PHE A 315 -22.61 -2.71 -18.79
N PRO A 316 -21.30 -2.45 -18.88
CA PRO A 316 -20.33 -3.04 -19.79
C PRO A 316 -19.87 -4.42 -19.32
N LYS A 317 -19.22 -5.17 -20.24
CA LYS A 317 -18.44 -6.35 -19.87
C LYS A 317 -17.13 -5.90 -19.24
N VAL A 318 -16.86 -6.37 -18.04
CA VAL A 318 -15.64 -6.07 -17.31
C VAL A 318 -14.81 -7.35 -17.21
N GLY A 319 -13.61 -7.29 -17.77
CA GLY A 319 -12.63 -8.37 -17.68
C GLY A 319 -12.02 -8.50 -16.28
N LYS A 320 -11.17 -9.51 -16.10
CA LYS A 320 -10.37 -9.67 -14.87
C LYS A 320 -9.11 -8.81 -14.95
N THR A 321 -8.71 -8.25 -13.82
CA THR A 321 -7.40 -7.61 -13.68
C THR A 321 -6.30 -8.66 -13.82
N LYS A 322 -5.34 -8.41 -14.70
CA LYS A 322 -4.14 -9.25 -14.83
C LYS A 322 -3.11 -8.81 -13.80
N LYS A 323 -2.69 -9.72 -12.93
CA LYS A 323 -1.58 -9.50 -12.01
C LYS A 323 -0.27 -9.49 -12.80
N ARG A 324 0.57 -8.50 -12.51
CA ARG A 324 1.94 -8.41 -13.02
C ARG A 324 2.75 -9.56 -12.44
#